data_AF-A0A848TSW3-F1
#
_entry.id   AF-A0A848TSW3-F1
#
_cell.length_a   1.000
_cell.length_b   1.000
_cell.length_c   1.000
_cell.angle_alpha   90.00
_cell.angle_beta   90.00
_cell.angle_gamma   90.00
#
_symmetry.space_group_name_H-M   'P 1'
#
loop_
_entity.id
_entity.type
_entity.pdbx_description
1 polymer ?
#
loop_
_entity_poly.entity_id
_entity_poly.type
_entity_poly.pdbx_seq_one_letter_code
_entity_poly.pdbx_strand_id
1 'polypeptide(L)'
;ARALSPFANAMTDVTGFGLAGHLSRMADASGLSCEIALDDLPIFDGAEELAAKGVRSTIWSANRAAVEATLPETPRAALLFDPQTAGGFLAAVPSDKASHALAACSEAGAEARVIGTMTPRTSVTLTCR
;
A
#
# COMPACT_ATOMS: atom_id res chain seq x y z
N ALA A 1 7.46 -10.30 8.06
CA ALA A 1 8.53 -10.84 7.19
C ALA A 1 8.53 -12.37 7.09
N ARG A 2 8.91 -13.12 8.14
CA ARG A 2 9.08 -14.59 8.04
C ARG A 2 7.84 -15.37 7.54
N ALA A 3 6.65 -14.94 7.96
CA ALA A 3 5.40 -15.55 7.48
C ALA A 3 5.11 -15.30 6.00
N LEU A 4 5.56 -14.17 5.44
CA LEU A 4 5.30 -13.77 4.05
C LEU A 4 6.38 -14.25 3.06
N SER A 5 7.63 -14.37 3.51
CA SER A 5 8.77 -14.69 2.63
C SER A 5 8.63 -15.98 1.80
N PRO A 6 7.93 -17.05 2.26
CA PRO A 6 7.72 -18.24 1.43
C PRO A 6 6.80 -18.01 0.21
N PHE A 7 6.02 -16.93 0.22
CA PHE A 7 4.98 -16.65 -0.77
C PHE A 7 5.30 -15.44 -1.65
N ALA A 8 6.07 -14.49 -1.15
CA ALA A 8 6.30 -13.19 -1.78
C ALA A 8 7.30 -13.27 -2.95
N ASN A 9 6.90 -12.71 -4.09
CA ASN A 9 7.81 -12.43 -5.22
C ASN A 9 8.64 -11.17 -4.95
N ALA A 10 8.04 -10.20 -4.26
CA ALA A 10 8.70 -8.98 -3.80
C ALA A 10 8.13 -8.57 -2.44
N MET A 11 8.95 -7.97 -1.58
CA MET A 11 8.54 -7.48 -0.28
C MET A 11 9.38 -6.27 0.13
N THR A 12 8.75 -5.29 0.77
CA THR A 12 9.38 -4.11 1.37
C THR A 12 8.68 -3.79 2.69
N ASP A 13 9.27 -2.93 3.50
CA ASP A 13 8.60 -2.24 4.60
C ASP A 13 7.93 -0.94 4.10
N VAL A 14 6.83 -0.53 4.75
CA VAL A 14 6.16 0.76 4.48
C VAL A 14 6.61 1.76 5.52
N THR A 15 7.25 2.84 5.05
CA THR A 15 7.90 3.85 5.90
C THR A 15 7.60 5.27 5.42
N GLY A 16 8.58 6.19 5.47
CA GLY A 16 8.39 7.63 5.28
C GLY A 16 7.89 8.05 3.89
N PHE A 17 7.95 7.18 2.88
CA PHE A 17 7.39 7.47 1.55
C PHE A 17 5.87 7.23 1.46
N GLY A 18 5.26 6.73 2.54
CA GLY A 18 3.86 6.30 2.55
C GLY A 18 3.62 5.04 1.70
N LEU A 19 2.40 4.52 1.77
CA LEU A 19 2.02 3.31 1.04
C LEU A 19 2.14 3.47 -0.48
N ALA A 20 1.67 4.61 -1.02
CA ALA A 20 1.73 4.88 -2.45
C ALA A 20 3.18 4.95 -2.97
N GLY A 21 4.08 5.59 -2.22
CA GLY A 21 5.49 5.68 -2.63
C GLY A 21 6.17 4.30 -2.69
N HIS A 22 5.91 3.45 -1.71
CA HIS A 22 6.45 2.09 -1.66
C HIS A 22 5.83 1.17 -2.73
N LEU A 23 4.52 1.25 -2.96
CA LEU A 23 3.86 0.54 -4.07
C LEU A 23 4.38 0.98 -5.43
N SER A 24 4.51 2.29 -5.67
CA SER A 24 5.02 2.83 -6.94
C SER A 24 6.39 2.27 -7.24
N ARG A 25 7.31 2.30 -6.28
CA ARG A 25 8.66 1.77 -6.47
C ARG A 25 8.69 0.27 -6.73
N MET A 26 7.85 -0.50 -6.02
CA MET A 26 7.74 -1.93 -6.23
C MET A 26 7.22 -2.24 -7.64
N ALA A 27 6.20 -1.51 -8.10
CA ALA A 27 5.63 -1.64 -9.44
C ALA A 27 6.64 -1.22 -10.53
N ASP A 28 7.29 -0.07 -10.37
CA ASP A 28 8.28 0.46 -11.32
C ASP A 28 9.48 -0.50 -11.47
N ALA A 29 10.04 -0.98 -10.36
CA ALA A 29 11.15 -1.94 -10.39
C ALA A 29 10.76 -3.30 -11.03
N SER A 30 9.47 -3.62 -11.03
CA SER A 30 8.93 -4.84 -11.62
C SER A 30 8.44 -4.66 -13.06
N GLY A 31 8.45 -3.43 -13.61
CA GLY A 31 7.84 -3.12 -14.90
C GLY A 31 6.33 -3.36 -14.92
N LEU A 32 5.64 -3.05 -13.81
CA LEU A 32 4.20 -3.25 -13.60
C LEU A 32 3.52 -1.93 -13.22
N SER A 33 2.19 -1.98 -13.11
CA SER A 33 1.36 -1.00 -12.43
C SER A 33 0.66 -1.68 -11.23
N CYS A 34 -0.03 -0.92 -10.41
CA CYS A 34 -0.83 -1.44 -9.30
C CYS A 34 -2.20 -0.76 -9.19
N GLU A 35 -3.20 -1.55 -8.83
CA GLU A 35 -4.54 -1.09 -8.50
C GLU A 35 -4.82 -1.39 -7.03
N ILE A 36 -5.19 -0.36 -6.27
CA ILE A 36 -5.50 -0.46 -4.84
C ILE A 36 -7.00 -0.51 -4.63
N ALA A 37 -7.46 -1.40 -3.75
CA ALA A 37 -8.82 -1.38 -3.23
C ALA A 37 -8.85 -0.46 -1.99
N LEU A 38 -9.28 0.80 -2.16
CA LEU A 38 -9.19 1.80 -1.09
C LEU A 38 -9.99 1.40 0.17
N ASP A 39 -11.14 0.77 -0.03
CA ASP A 39 -12.03 0.34 1.06
C ASP A 39 -11.46 -0.84 1.87
N ASP A 40 -10.59 -1.65 1.25
CA ASP A 40 -9.94 -2.80 1.90
C ASP A 40 -8.69 -2.40 2.70
N LEU A 41 -8.29 -1.11 2.67
CA LEU A 41 -7.12 -0.64 3.40
C LEU A 41 -7.36 -0.63 4.91
N PRO A 42 -6.50 -1.30 5.71
CA PRO A 42 -6.53 -1.14 7.15
C PRO A 42 -6.04 0.28 7.49
N ILE A 43 -6.92 1.07 8.10
CA ILE A 43 -6.61 2.41 8.59
C ILE A 43 -6.89 2.49 10.09
N PHE A 44 -6.19 3.39 10.79
CA PHE A 44 -6.48 3.67 12.19
C PHE A 44 -7.81 4.41 12.34
N ASP A 45 -8.49 4.16 13.45
CA ASP A 45 -9.67 4.91 13.85
C ASP A 45 -9.36 6.42 13.87
N GLY A 46 -10.22 7.21 13.24
CA GLY A 46 -10.09 8.66 13.15
C GLY A 46 -9.07 9.18 12.13
N ALA A 47 -8.28 8.33 11.47
CA ALA A 47 -7.32 8.77 10.46
C ALA A 47 -8.00 9.48 9.28
N GLU A 48 -9.12 8.94 8.80
CA GLU A 48 -9.88 9.52 7.69
C GLU A 48 -10.50 10.87 8.06
N GLU A 49 -11.00 11.01 9.29
CA GLU A 49 -11.56 12.27 9.79
C GLU A 49 -10.50 13.37 9.95
N LEU A 50 -9.29 13.01 10.39
CA LEU A 50 -8.15 13.93 10.43
C LEU A 50 -7.73 14.36 9.03
N ALA A 51 -7.64 13.41 8.09
CA ALA A 51 -7.33 13.69 6.70
C ALA A 51 -8.39 14.61 6.05
N ALA A 52 -9.67 14.44 6.40
CA ALA A 52 -10.77 15.29 5.94
C ALA A 52 -10.65 16.74 6.43
N LYS A 53 -10.07 16.94 7.62
CA LYS A 53 -9.74 18.26 8.17
C LYS A 53 -8.43 18.84 7.62
N GLY A 54 -7.77 18.14 6.70
CA GLY A 54 -6.48 18.55 6.14
C GLY A 54 -5.29 18.36 7.08
N VAL A 55 -5.45 17.62 8.18
CA VAL A 55 -4.34 17.28 9.09
C VAL A 55 -3.43 16.27 8.38
N ARG A 56 -2.18 16.68 8.13
CA ARG A 56 -1.20 15.90 7.36
C ARG A 56 0.21 16.10 7.91
N SER A 57 1.05 15.09 7.76
CA SER A 57 2.49 15.20 7.99
C SER A 57 3.14 16.21 7.03
N THR A 58 4.24 16.86 7.45
CA THR A 58 4.93 17.89 6.65
C THR A 58 5.45 17.40 5.31
N ILE A 59 5.83 16.13 5.21
CA ILE A 59 6.35 15.52 3.98
C ILE A 59 5.26 14.90 3.09
N TRP A 60 3.99 14.99 3.49
CA TRP A 60 2.88 14.43 2.72
C TRP A 60 2.83 14.98 1.28
N SER A 61 3.05 16.29 1.09
CA SER A 61 3.02 16.92 -0.23
C SER A 61 4.16 16.43 -1.13
N ALA A 62 5.35 16.23 -0.56
CA ALA A 62 6.48 15.65 -1.26
C ALA A 62 6.19 14.18 -1.66
N ASN A 63 5.61 13.39 -0.76
CA ASN A 63 5.20 12.01 -1.06
C ASN A 63 4.16 11.96 -2.18
N ARG A 64 3.15 12.84 -2.17
CA ARG A 64 2.16 12.91 -3.24
C ARG A 64 2.76 13.30 -4.59
N ALA A 65 3.66 14.29 -4.60
CA ALA A 65 4.31 14.75 -5.82
C ALA A 65 5.27 13.72 -6.42
N ALA A 66 5.80 12.80 -5.62
CA ALA A 66 6.75 11.78 -6.04
C ALA A 66 6.09 10.55 -6.70
N VAL A 67 4.76 10.49 -6.79
CA VAL A 67 4.03 9.32 -7.30
C VAL A 67 3.10 9.72 -8.45
N GLU A 68 3.26 9.05 -9.58
CA GLU A 68 2.32 9.12 -10.71
C GLU A 68 1.09 8.25 -10.41
N ALA A 69 0.04 8.88 -9.88
CA ALA A 69 -1.18 8.19 -9.47
C ALA A 69 -2.46 8.85 -10.00
N THR A 70 -3.43 8.03 -10.38
CA THR A 70 -4.81 8.45 -10.64
C THR A 70 -5.68 7.94 -9.51
N LEU A 71 -6.03 8.84 -8.59
CA LEU A 71 -6.77 8.56 -7.36
C LEU A 71 -7.88 9.59 -7.16
N PRO A 72 -8.98 9.23 -6.49
CA PRO A 72 -10.02 10.18 -6.13
C PRO A 72 -9.48 11.17 -5.10
N GLU A 73 -10.03 12.38 -5.11
CA GLU A 73 -9.69 13.41 -4.13
C GLU A 73 -10.50 13.20 -2.84
N THR A 74 -10.27 12.07 -2.17
CA THR A 74 -10.94 11.72 -0.90
C THR A 74 -9.96 11.76 0.28
N PRO A 75 -10.47 11.97 1.51
CA PRO A 75 -9.66 11.85 2.72
C PRO A 75 -8.93 10.51 2.83
N ARG A 76 -9.62 9.41 2.49
CA ARG A 76 -9.03 8.06 2.46
C ARG A 76 -7.88 7.92 1.47
N ALA A 77 -8.05 8.41 0.23
CA ALA A 77 -6.96 8.39 -0.76
C ALA A 77 -5.78 9.27 -0.33
N ALA A 78 -6.02 10.34 0.42
CA ALA A 78 -4.95 11.16 0.97
C ALA A 78 -4.05 10.38 1.95
N LEU A 79 -4.58 9.39 2.68
CA LEU A 79 -3.80 8.57 3.63
C LEU A 79 -2.71 7.75 2.94
N LEU A 80 -2.84 7.45 1.64
CA LEU A 80 -1.83 6.70 0.89
C LEU A 80 -0.44 7.37 0.87
N PHE A 81 -0.40 8.69 1.06
CA PHE A 81 0.83 9.49 1.05
C PHE A 81 1.32 9.86 2.44
N ASP A 82 0.60 9.45 3.49
CA ASP A 82 1.00 9.72 4.87
C ASP A 82 2.24 8.88 5.23
N PRO A 83 3.33 9.52 5.70
CA PRO A 83 4.57 8.81 6.04
C PRO A 83 4.37 7.91 7.25
N GLN A 84 4.77 6.65 7.12
CA GLN A 84 4.68 5.70 8.22
C GLN A 84 6.03 5.63 8.96
N THR A 85 5.99 5.70 10.28
CA THR A 85 7.16 5.41 11.13
C THR A 85 7.05 3.98 11.60
N ALA A 86 8.01 3.12 11.26
CA ALA A 86 7.98 1.69 11.57
C ALA A 86 6.66 1.01 11.13
N GLY A 87 6.23 1.28 9.90
CA GLY A 87 5.02 0.67 9.36
C GLY A 87 5.18 -0.83 9.08
N GLY A 88 4.13 -1.42 8.52
CA GLY A 88 4.08 -2.86 8.24
C GLY A 88 4.93 -3.30 7.04
N PHE A 89 4.86 -4.59 6.74
CA PHE A 89 5.39 -5.14 5.50
C PHE A 89 4.36 -5.07 4.37
N LEU A 90 4.83 -4.74 3.18
CA LEU A 90 4.09 -4.79 1.92
C LEU A 90 4.71 -5.89 1.05
N ALA A 91 3.89 -6.80 0.54
CA ALA A 91 4.36 -7.90 -0.30
C ALA A 91 3.49 -8.11 -1.53
N ALA A 92 4.12 -8.42 -2.66
CA ALA A 92 3.48 -8.93 -3.86
C ALA A 92 3.54 -10.46 -3.86
N VAL A 93 2.38 -11.11 -3.88
CA VAL A 93 2.21 -12.57 -3.77
C VAL A 93 1.39 -13.07 -4.97
N PRO A 94 1.70 -14.24 -5.55
CA PRO A 94 0.82 -14.89 -6.53
C PRO A 94 -0.61 -15.04 -5.99
N SER A 95 -1.62 -14.76 -6.83
CA SER A 95 -3.02 -14.71 -6.39
C SER A 95 -3.53 -16.04 -5.84
N ASP A 96 -3.06 -17.16 -6.39
CA ASP A 96 -3.35 -18.53 -5.95
C ASP A 96 -2.74 -18.87 -4.57
N LYS A 97 -1.81 -18.05 -4.07
CA LYS A 97 -1.17 -18.20 -2.75
C LYS A 97 -1.62 -17.17 -1.72
N ALA A 98 -2.44 -16.18 -2.10
CA ALA A 98 -2.81 -15.08 -1.23
C ALA A 98 -3.51 -15.57 0.05
N SER A 99 -4.45 -16.51 -0.04
CA SER A 99 -5.16 -17.08 1.12
C SER A 99 -4.22 -17.80 2.09
N HIS A 100 -3.26 -18.58 1.57
CA HIS A 100 -2.25 -19.26 2.39
C HIS A 100 -1.30 -18.26 3.07
N ALA A 101 -0.90 -17.20 2.38
CA ALA A 101 -0.07 -16.15 2.96
C ALA A 101 -0.81 -15.42 4.11
N LEU A 102 -2.10 -15.14 3.95
CA LEU A 102 -2.93 -14.56 5.02
C LEU A 102 -3.05 -15.49 6.23
N ALA A 103 -3.28 -16.78 5.99
CA ALA A 103 -3.36 -17.78 7.05
C ALA A 103 -2.03 -17.87 7.83
N ALA A 104 -0.89 -17.93 7.13
CA ALA A 104 0.43 -17.97 7.74
C ALA A 104 0.73 -16.72 8.59
N CYS A 105 0.30 -15.53 8.13
CA CYS A 105 0.39 -14.31 8.93
C CYS A 105 -0.46 -14.41 10.21
N SER A 106 -1.70 -14.87 10.08
CA SER A 106 -2.61 -15.03 11.22
C SER A 106 -2.08 -16.04 12.25
N GLU A 107 -1.55 -17.18 11.81
CA GLU A 107 -0.91 -18.19 12.68
C GLU A 107 0.31 -17.62 13.41
N ALA A 108 1.04 -16.70 12.77
CA ALA A 108 2.14 -15.97 13.38
C ALA A 108 1.70 -14.80 14.29
N GLY A 109 0.39 -14.60 14.50
CA GLY A 109 -0.16 -13.52 15.31
C GLY A 109 -0.10 -12.15 14.65
N ALA A 110 0.06 -12.09 13.33
CA ALA A 110 0.13 -10.85 12.56
C ALA A 110 -1.15 -10.64 11.74
N GLU A 111 -1.65 -9.41 11.75
CA GLU A 111 -2.73 -9.01 10.86
C GLU A 111 -2.21 -8.74 9.45
N ALA A 112 -2.91 -9.27 8.45
CA ALA A 112 -2.62 -9.00 7.05
C ALA A 112 -3.93 -8.80 6.28
N ARG A 113 -3.85 -8.02 5.20
CA ARG A 113 -4.96 -7.76 4.27
C ARG A 113 -4.44 -7.78 2.84
N VAL A 114 -5.26 -8.28 1.93
CA VAL A 114 -5.07 -8.04 0.50
C VAL A 114 -5.65 -6.67 0.21
N ILE A 115 -4.79 -5.75 -0.24
CA ILE A 115 -5.14 -4.34 -0.42
C ILE A 115 -5.24 -3.93 -1.90
N GLY A 116 -5.07 -4.86 -2.82
CA GLY A 116 -5.02 -4.58 -4.26
C GLY A 116 -4.33 -5.66 -5.06
N THR A 117 -4.01 -5.32 -6.30
CA THR A 117 -3.37 -6.23 -7.27
C THR A 117 -2.33 -5.53 -8.11
N MET A 118 -1.25 -6.25 -8.43
CA MET A 118 -0.30 -5.84 -9.47
C MET A 118 -0.90 -6.13 -10.85
N THR A 119 -0.73 -5.21 -11.79
CA THR A 119 -1.31 -5.26 -13.14
C THR A 119 -0.23 -5.05 -14.20
N PRO A 120 -0.47 -5.47 -15.46
CA PRO A 120 0.42 -5.11 -16.56
C PRO A 120 0.67 -3.60 -16.62
N ARG A 121 1.88 -3.19 -16.97
CA ARG A 121 2.26 -1.78 -17.01
C ARG A 121 1.31 -0.95 -17.86
N THR A 122 0.86 0.17 -17.30
CA THR A 122 0.12 1.22 -18.01
C THR A 122 0.88 2.55 -17.97
N SER A 123 0.28 3.62 -18.48
CA SER A 123 0.82 4.98 -18.37
C SER A 123 0.77 5.56 -16.96
N VAL A 124 0.05 4.92 -16.03
CA VAL A 124 -0.06 5.35 -14.62
C VAL A 124 0.45 4.21 -13.74
N THR A 125 1.30 4.53 -12.77
CA THR A 125 1.87 3.49 -11.90
C THR A 125 0.86 3.00 -10.86
N LEU A 126 0.02 3.89 -10.34
CA LEU A 126 -0.90 3.60 -9.25
C LEU A 126 -2.32 4.11 -9.52
N THR A 127 -3.28 3.20 -9.49
CA THR A 127 -4.72 3.50 -9.60
C THR A 127 -5.46 2.96 -8.40
N CYS A 128 -6.75 3.28 -8.29
CA CYS A 128 -7.65 2.64 -7.34
C CYS A 128 -8.93 2.17 -8.02
N ARG A 129 -9.56 1.19 -7.37
CA ARG A 129 -10.95 0.81 -7.57
C ARG A 129 -11.78 1.18 -6.34
#